data_AF-A0A3C0SMV8-F1
#
_entry.id   AF-A0A3C0SMV8-F1
#
_cell.length_a   1.000
_cell.length_b   1.000
_cell.length_c   1.000
_cell.angle_alpha   90.00
_cell.angle_beta   90.00
_cell.angle_gamma   90.00
#
_symmetry.space_group_name_H-M   'P 1'
#
loop_
_entity.id
_entity.type
_entity.pdbx_description
1 polymer ?
#
loop_
_entity_poly.entity_id
_entity_poly.type
_entity_poly.pdbx_seq_one_letter_code
_entity_poly.pdbx_strand_id
1 'polypeptide(L)' 'MQVVVFKIGNEEFAVETSKVQGINGLMKITKVPKAKKY' A
#
# COMPACT_ATOMS: atom_id res chain seq x y z
N MET A 1 -8.37 -15.05 12.25
CA MET A 1 -8.41 -13.89 11.32
C MET A 1 -7.33 -12.92 11.76
N GLN A 2 -6.36 -12.63 10.89
CA GLN A 2 -5.36 -11.60 11.12
C GLN A 2 -5.56 -10.50 10.07
N VAL A 3 -5.51 -9.25 10.51
CA VAL A 3 -5.67 -8.07 9.68
C VAL A 3 -4.52 -7.11 9.98
N VAL A 4 -4.04 -6.43 8.96
CA VAL A 4 -3.04 -5.37 9.06
C VAL A 4 -3.78 -4.05 9.00
N VAL A 5 -3.63 -3.25 10.05
CA VAL A 5 -4.20 -1.89 10.14
C VAL A 5 -3.12 -0.88 9.77
N PHE A 6 -3.43 0.04 8.88
CA PHE A 6 -2.54 1.14 8.49
C PHE A 6 -3.32 2.43 8.32
N LYS A 7 -2.64 3.55 8.54
CA LYS A 7 -3.26 4.88 8.50
C LYS A 7 -2.92 5.58 7.19
N ILE A 8 -3.93 6.11 6.50
CA ILE A 8 -3.75 7.04 5.38
C ILE A 8 -4.32 8.39 5.81
N GLY A 9 -3.46 9.40 5.90
CA GLY A 9 -3.86 10.73 6.38
C GLY A 9 -4.38 10.65 7.83
N ASN A 10 -5.68 10.88 8.03
CA ASN A 10 -6.36 10.78 9.33
C ASN A 10 -7.26 9.54 9.47
N GLU A 11 -7.36 8.70 8.45
CA GLU A 11 -8.25 7.54 8.44
C GLU A 11 -7.46 6.22 8.61
N GLU A 12 -8.06 5.27 9.32
CA GLU A 12 -7.51 3.93 9.56
C GLU A 12 -8.14 2.92 8.61
N PHE A 13 -7.30 2.19 7.88
CA PHE A 13 -7.70 1.15 6.94
C PHE A 13 -7.19 -0.20 7.41
N ALA A 14 -7.98 -1.25 7.17
CA ALA A 14 -7.61 -2.62 7.49
C ALA A 14 -7.62 -3.48 6.22
N VAL A 15 -6.57 -4.28 6.04
CA VAL A 15 -6.49 -5.28 4.97
C VAL A 15 -6.22 -6.65 5.58
N GLU A 16 -6.81 -7.68 5.00
CA GLU A 16 -6.59 -9.07 5.42
C GLU A 16 -5.12 -9.44 5.22
N THR A 17 -4.49 -10.05 6.23
CA THR A 17 -3.08 -10.47 6.15
C THR A 17 -2.83 -11.40 4.96
N SER A 18 -3.81 -12.20 4.57
CA SER A 18 -3.75 -13.06 3.38
C SER A 18 -3.55 -12.32 2.06
N LYS A 19 -3.90 -11.02 2.00
CA LYS A 19 -3.71 -10.17 0.79
C LYS A 19 -2.45 -9.31 0.87
N VAL A 20 -1.74 -9.32 2.01
CA VAL A 20 -0.52 -8.54 2.19
C VAL A 20 0.68 -9.40 1.79
N GLN A 21 1.33 -9.05 0.67
CA GLN A 21 2.54 -9.75 0.22
C GLN A 21 3.80 -9.35 1.02
N GLY A 22 3.79 -8.16 1.63
CA GLY A 22 4.89 -7.66 2.46
C GLY A 22 4.71 -6.17 2.77
N ILE A 23 5.28 -5.74 3.90
CA ILE A 23 5.34 -4.32 4.26
C ILE A 23 6.75 -3.84 3.93
N ASN A 24 6.90 -3.22 2.76
CA ASN A 24 8.16 -2.61 2.34
C ASN A 24 8.09 -1.10 2.58
N GLY A 25 9.20 -0.51 3.04
CA GLY A 25 9.33 0.94 3.07
C GLY A 25 9.19 1.54 1.67
N LEU A 26 8.70 2.78 1.59
CA LEU A 26 8.56 3.52 0.33
C LEU A 26 9.93 3.65 -0.35
N MET A 27 10.21 2.74 -1.30
CA MET A 27 11.37 2.84 -2.19
C MET A 27 11.08 3.82 -3.33
N LYS A 28 12.14 4.28 -3.99
CA LYS A 28 12.04 5.17 -5.14
C LYS A 28 11.19 4.54 -6.25
N ILE A 29 9.99 5.06 -6.47
CA ILE A 29 9.09 4.58 -7.52
C ILE A 29 9.62 5.06 -8.87
N THR A 30 10.08 4.13 -9.70
CA THR A 30 10.52 4.44 -11.08
C THR A 30 9.31 4.73 -11.95
N LYS A 31 9.21 5.96 -12.47
CA LYS A 31 8.08 6.39 -13.30
C LYS A 31 8.25 5.83 -14.73
N VAL A 32 7.23 5.14 -15.21
CA VAL A 32 7.20 4.62 -16.59
C VAL A 32 6.66 5.69 -17.53
N PRO A 33 7.39 6.03 -18.62
CA PRO A 33 6.89 6.97 -19.63
C PRO A 33 5.63 6.42 -20.32
N LYS A 34 4.65 7.29 -20.59
CA LYS A 34 3.29 6.97 -21.12
C LYS A 34 2.31 6.24 -20.18
N ALA A 35 2.64 6.06 -18.90
CA ALA A 35 1.66 5.56 -17.94
C ALA A 35 0.52 6.58 -17.72
N LYS A 36 -0.72 6.10 -17.52
CA LYS A 36 -1.83 6.97 -17.08
C LYS A 36 -1.44 7.63 -15.75
N LYS A 37 -1.63 8.95 -15.66
CA LYS A 37 -1.63 9.63 -14.36
C LYS A 37 -2.92 9.24 -13.64
N TYR A 38 -2.78 8.76 -12.42
CA TYR A 38 -3.87 8.58 -11.47
C TYR A 38 -4.15 9.91 -10.79
#